data_AF-A0A956A5V1-F1
#
_entry.id   AF-A0A956A5V1-F1
#
_cell.length_a   1.000
_cell.length_b   1.000
_cell.length_c   1.000
_cell.angle_alpha   90.00
_cell.angle_beta   90.00
_cell.angle_gamma   90.00
#
_symmetry.space_group_name_H-M   'P 1'
#
loop_
_entity.id
_entity.type
_entity.pdbx_description
1 polymer ?
#
loop_
_entity_poly.entity_id
_entity_poly.type
_entity_poly.pdbx_seq_one_letter_code
_entity_poly.pdbx_strand_id
1 'polypeptide(L)'
;MRPVSTTLGRYAIAATLFAGLGFTACSDSGSGDSDTTPTAAEYDDVATTTGALVADPNGGEVTAMHQAYLIARGQAPLFLTAGASGSIQGAQWGLSFSYDVTCMNADGDEITCGADTDSARVVASWSGSWDGTWLDADTAWEADWELTGLQGDTWVLNGSSSVDWSASWDNPHNGAHREWSVQASAAADDLTFAASARRPVGGTASYYLQIDRVGEGPNGEAQGNLTVDADVTFSDSGATLVLDGSRDYSLNVTTGDTSAQ
;
A
#
# COMPACT_ATOMS: atom_id res chain seq x y z
N MET A 1 19.24 12.01 -28.23
CA MET A 1 17.87 11.48 -28.11
C MET A 1 17.89 10.29 -27.16
N ARG A 2 17.38 10.46 -25.94
CA ARG A 2 16.59 9.46 -25.20
C ARG A 2 15.83 10.20 -24.09
N PRO A 3 14.53 10.51 -24.27
CA PRO A 3 13.67 10.81 -23.14
C PRO A 3 13.22 9.46 -22.57
N VAL A 4 13.83 9.05 -21.45
CA VAL A 4 13.36 7.93 -20.63
C VAL A 4 13.28 8.48 -19.21
N SER A 5 12.24 9.26 -18.87
CA SER A 5 12.00 9.64 -17.47
C SER A 5 10.67 10.37 -17.29
N THR A 6 9.54 9.67 -17.45
CA THR A 6 8.25 10.15 -16.89
C THR A 6 7.28 9.02 -16.60
N THR A 7 7.38 7.87 -17.29
CA THR A 7 6.47 6.74 -17.06
C THR A 7 6.98 5.74 -16.00
N LEU A 8 8.26 5.81 -15.61
CA LEU A 8 8.85 4.95 -14.57
C LEU A 8 8.46 5.38 -13.14
N GLY A 9 7.88 6.57 -12.95
CA GLY A 9 7.68 7.19 -11.63
C GLY A 9 6.28 7.04 -11.03
N ARG A 10 5.45 6.11 -11.50
CA ARG A 10 4.06 5.99 -10.99
C ARG A 10 3.71 4.67 -10.30
N TYR A 11 4.61 3.69 -10.29
CA TYR A 11 4.32 2.38 -9.71
C TYR A 11 5.26 1.94 -8.58
N ALA A 12 6.23 2.77 -8.20
CA ALA A 12 6.94 2.64 -6.92
C ALA A 12 6.06 3.20 -5.78
N ILE A 13 4.79 2.80 -5.71
CA ILE A 13 3.75 3.56 -5.00
C ILE A 13 3.98 3.57 -3.50
N ALA A 14 4.43 2.48 -2.89
CA ALA A 14 4.84 2.50 -1.48
C ALA A 14 6.06 3.41 -1.26
N ALA A 15 7.16 3.19 -2.01
CA ALA A 15 8.41 3.93 -1.82
C ALA A 15 8.30 5.45 -2.09
N THR A 16 7.48 5.86 -3.06
CA THR A 16 7.32 7.28 -3.42
C THR A 16 6.40 8.01 -2.43
N LEU A 17 5.43 7.30 -1.83
CA LEU A 17 4.56 7.86 -0.80
C LEU A 17 5.33 8.14 0.49
N PHE A 18 6.19 7.21 0.93
CA PHE A 18 6.96 7.39 2.18
C PHE A 18 8.16 8.34 2.03
N ALA A 19 8.79 8.42 0.85
CA ALA A 19 9.88 9.37 0.60
C ALA A 19 9.41 10.84 0.51
N GLY A 20 8.11 11.06 0.26
CA GLY A 20 7.48 12.39 0.21
C GLY A 20 7.14 12.96 1.59
N LEU A 21 7.24 12.16 2.65
CA LEU A 21 7.07 12.60 4.03
C LEU A 21 8.22 13.54 4.35
N GLY A 22 7.97 14.83 4.10
CA GLY A 22 8.87 15.95 4.31
C GLY A 22 9.04 16.23 5.80
N PHE A 23 9.24 15.19 6.60
CA PHE A 23 9.66 15.29 7.98
C PHE A 23 11.01 15.99 7.98
N THR A 24 10.91 17.30 8.17
CA THR A 24 12.03 18.10 8.59
C THR A 24 12.36 17.53 9.95
N ALA A 25 13.46 16.78 10.03
CA ALA A 25 14.11 16.46 11.30
C ALA A 25 14.50 17.82 11.92
N CYS A 26 13.54 18.50 12.52
CA CYS A 26 13.77 19.71 13.25
C CYS A 26 14.52 19.27 14.50
N SER A 27 15.77 19.69 14.53
CA SER A 27 16.67 19.68 15.66
C SER A 27 15.96 20.11 16.94
N ASP A 28 15.47 19.16 17.72
CA ASP A 28 15.37 19.36 19.16
C ASP A 28 16.24 18.29 19.82
N SER A 29 17.40 18.76 20.27
CA SER A 29 18.37 17.98 21.03
C SER A 29 17.83 17.83 22.45
N GLY A 30 16.73 17.09 22.58
CA GLY A 30 16.03 16.80 23.81
C GLY A 30 16.09 15.31 24.09
N SER A 31 16.94 14.95 25.03
CA SER A 31 17.11 13.61 25.56
C SER A 31 15.80 12.90 25.92
N GLY A 32 15.46 11.83 25.18
CA GLY A 32 15.04 10.56 25.76
C GLY A 32 13.63 10.42 26.35
N ASP A 33 12.62 11.14 25.84
CA ASP A 33 11.22 10.79 26.12
C ASP A 33 10.58 10.18 24.87
N SER A 34 10.33 8.88 24.92
CA SER A 34 9.81 8.03 23.84
C SER A 34 8.29 8.17 23.64
N ASP A 35 7.72 9.32 23.98
CA ASP A 35 6.27 9.54 24.03
C ASP A 35 5.89 10.91 23.44
N THR A 36 6.53 11.27 22.32
CA THR A 36 6.11 12.43 21.56
C THR A 36 4.88 12.06 20.76
N THR A 37 3.71 12.47 21.25
CA THR A 37 2.46 12.45 20.48
C THR A 37 2.71 13.00 19.07
N PRO A 38 2.22 12.33 18.01
CA PRO A 38 2.43 12.79 16.64
C PRO A 38 1.95 14.24 16.45
N THR A 39 2.71 15.00 15.67
CA THR A 39 2.35 16.38 15.32
C THR A 39 1.19 16.41 14.33
N ALA A 40 0.51 17.55 14.21
CA ALA A 40 -0.57 17.71 13.22
C ALA A 40 -0.06 17.49 11.78
N ALA A 41 1.16 17.94 11.47
CA ALA A 41 1.77 17.70 10.17
C ALA A 41 2.04 16.21 9.93
N GLU A 42 2.48 15.46 10.95
CA GLU A 42 2.64 14.00 10.86
C GLU A 42 1.32 13.28 10.61
N TYR A 43 0.23 13.71 11.26
CA TYR A 43 -1.09 13.17 10.97
C TYR A 43 -1.57 13.51 9.55
N ASP A 44 -1.35 14.73 9.07
CA ASP A 44 -1.73 15.14 7.70
C ASP A 44 -0.95 14.34 6.64
N ASP A 45 0.32 14.08 6.91
CA ASP A 45 1.23 13.28 6.09
C ASP A 45 0.79 11.80 6.04
N VAL A 46 0.46 11.21 7.20
CA VAL A 46 -0.11 9.85 7.27
C VAL A 46 -1.47 9.80 6.58
N ALA A 47 -2.34 10.79 6.81
CA ALA A 47 -3.65 10.84 6.17
C ALA A 47 -3.55 10.87 4.65
N THR A 48 -2.68 11.74 4.11
CA THR A 48 -2.42 11.83 2.67
C THR A 48 -1.88 10.52 2.10
N THR A 49 -0.98 9.86 2.84
CA THR A 49 -0.38 8.58 2.44
C THR A 49 -1.41 7.46 2.40
N THR A 50 -2.20 7.30 3.46
CA THR A 50 -3.31 6.35 3.51
C THR A 50 -4.35 6.66 2.41
N GLY A 51 -4.64 7.95 2.20
CA GLY A 51 -5.47 8.45 1.11
C GLY A 51 -5.06 7.92 -0.26
N ALA A 52 -3.78 8.09 -0.60
CA ALA A 52 -3.24 7.59 -1.86
C ALA A 52 -3.23 6.05 -1.94
N LEU A 53 -2.93 5.36 -0.84
CA LEU A 53 -2.88 3.90 -0.77
C LEU A 53 -4.24 3.27 -1.13
N VAL A 54 -5.34 3.85 -0.64
CA VAL A 54 -6.69 3.28 -0.77
C VAL A 54 -7.51 3.89 -1.91
N ALA A 55 -7.04 4.94 -2.58
CA ALA A 55 -7.80 5.63 -3.61
C ALA A 55 -7.14 5.65 -4.99
N ASP A 56 -5.82 5.47 -5.12
CA ASP A 56 -5.15 5.56 -6.43
C ASP A 56 -5.50 4.33 -7.30
N PRO A 57 -6.29 4.47 -8.38
CA PRO A 57 -6.62 3.34 -9.24
C PRO A 57 -5.45 2.88 -10.13
N ASN A 58 -4.35 3.63 -10.13
CA ASN A 58 -3.10 3.29 -10.80
C ASN A 58 -2.03 2.87 -9.80
N GLY A 59 -2.37 2.74 -8.51
CA GLY A 59 -1.41 2.33 -7.53
C GLY A 59 -1.97 1.78 -6.22
N GLY A 60 -1.10 1.71 -5.24
CA GLY A 60 -1.42 1.32 -3.88
C GLY A 60 -1.96 -0.11 -3.75
N GLU A 61 -2.57 -0.35 -2.60
CA GLU A 61 -3.13 -1.65 -2.24
C GLU A 61 -4.35 -1.98 -3.09
N VAL A 62 -5.16 -0.98 -3.46
CA VAL A 62 -6.34 -1.17 -4.31
C VAL A 62 -5.99 -1.75 -5.68
N THR A 63 -4.85 -1.38 -6.26
CA THR A 63 -4.39 -1.98 -7.51
C THR A 63 -4.08 -3.47 -7.34
N ALA A 64 -3.44 -3.86 -6.24
CA ALA A 64 -3.16 -5.26 -5.95
C ALA A 64 -4.43 -6.08 -5.69
N MET A 65 -5.37 -5.52 -4.91
CA MET A 65 -6.70 -6.11 -4.69
C MET A 65 -7.46 -6.26 -6.02
N HIS A 66 -7.38 -5.28 -6.92
CA HIS A 66 -7.98 -5.38 -8.25
C HIS A 66 -7.27 -6.43 -9.14
N GLN A 67 -5.95 -6.56 -9.05
CA GLN A 67 -5.21 -7.62 -9.76
C GLN A 67 -5.64 -9.00 -9.27
N ALA A 68 -5.81 -9.19 -7.95
CA ALA A 68 -6.35 -10.40 -7.36
C ALA A 68 -7.74 -10.74 -7.93
N TYR A 69 -8.64 -9.74 -8.02
CA TYR A 69 -9.94 -9.89 -8.68
C TYR A 69 -9.80 -10.32 -10.15
N LEU A 70 -8.95 -9.64 -10.95
CA LEU A 70 -8.77 -9.97 -12.36
C LEU A 70 -8.23 -11.39 -12.54
N ILE A 71 -7.23 -11.78 -11.74
CA ILE A 71 -6.66 -13.13 -11.73
C ILE A 71 -7.74 -14.17 -11.41
N ALA A 72 -8.55 -13.94 -10.38
CA ALA A 72 -9.64 -14.85 -10.01
C ALA A 72 -10.68 -15.00 -11.13
N ARG A 73 -10.90 -13.94 -11.93
CA ARG A 73 -11.73 -13.97 -13.15
C ARG A 73 -11.02 -14.56 -14.38
N GLY A 74 -9.83 -15.14 -14.22
CA GLY A 74 -9.04 -15.74 -15.29
C GLY A 74 -8.34 -14.73 -16.21
N GLN A 75 -8.16 -13.48 -15.75
CA GLN A 75 -7.53 -12.39 -16.50
C GLN A 75 -6.19 -12.02 -15.87
N ALA A 76 -5.11 -12.67 -16.31
CA ALA A 76 -3.76 -12.34 -15.84
C ALA A 76 -3.29 -10.98 -16.40
N PRO A 77 -2.77 -10.07 -15.55
CA PRO A 77 -2.06 -8.87 -16.00
C PRO A 77 -0.89 -9.17 -16.95
N LEU A 78 -0.58 -8.26 -17.88
CA LEU A 78 0.39 -8.49 -18.96
C LEU A 78 1.82 -8.84 -18.52
N PHE A 79 2.22 -8.44 -17.32
CA PHE A 79 3.56 -8.71 -16.77
C PHE A 79 3.62 -10.01 -15.94
N LEU A 80 2.47 -10.67 -15.78
CA LEU A 80 2.33 -11.90 -15.02
C LEU A 80 2.11 -13.08 -15.97
N THR A 81 2.71 -14.21 -15.61
CA THR A 81 2.62 -15.47 -16.35
C THR A 81 2.01 -16.52 -15.43
N ALA A 82 1.02 -17.26 -15.93
CA ALA A 82 0.46 -18.40 -15.22
C ALA A 82 1.50 -19.52 -15.11
N GLY A 83 1.79 -19.93 -13.88
CA GLY A 83 2.59 -21.10 -13.54
C GLY A 83 1.75 -22.38 -13.51
N ALA A 84 2.37 -23.46 -13.06
CA ALA A 84 1.63 -24.68 -12.74
C ALA A 84 0.80 -24.46 -11.47
N SER A 85 -0.29 -25.23 -11.29
CA SER A 85 -1.05 -25.31 -10.02
C SER A 85 -1.66 -23.98 -9.53
N GLY A 86 -2.07 -23.08 -10.43
CA GLY A 86 -2.81 -21.86 -10.04
C GLY A 86 -1.93 -20.71 -9.53
N SER A 87 -0.60 -20.90 -9.50
CA SER A 87 0.33 -19.80 -9.20
C SER A 87 0.49 -18.89 -10.42
N ILE A 88 0.66 -17.60 -10.18
CA ILE A 88 0.87 -16.58 -11.19
C ILE A 88 2.04 -15.72 -10.74
N GLN A 89 3.06 -15.61 -11.59
CA GLN A 89 4.31 -14.95 -11.23
C GLN A 89 4.77 -14.00 -12.32
N GLY A 90 5.52 -12.98 -11.94
CA GLY A 90 6.15 -12.08 -12.90
C GLY A 90 7.08 -11.10 -12.23
N ALA A 91 7.67 -10.23 -13.04
CA ALA A 91 8.56 -9.18 -12.53
C ALA A 91 8.31 -7.89 -13.28
N GLN A 92 8.26 -6.78 -12.54
CA GLN A 92 8.10 -5.45 -13.10
C GLN A 92 8.85 -4.43 -12.25
N TRP A 93 9.69 -3.61 -12.89
CA TRP A 93 10.43 -2.52 -12.24
C TRP A 93 11.33 -2.95 -11.06
N GLY A 94 11.90 -4.15 -11.13
CA GLY A 94 12.76 -4.68 -10.05
C GLY A 94 11.98 -5.38 -8.93
N LEU A 95 10.65 -5.33 -8.96
CA LEU A 95 9.79 -6.11 -8.08
C LEU A 95 9.47 -7.46 -8.72
N SER A 96 9.55 -8.51 -7.92
CA SER A 96 9.04 -9.86 -8.23
C SER A 96 7.68 -10.01 -7.58
N PHE A 97 6.70 -10.50 -8.33
CA PHE A 97 5.33 -10.70 -7.90
C PHE A 97 4.98 -12.18 -7.92
N SER A 98 4.23 -12.63 -6.92
CA SER A 98 3.65 -13.97 -6.82
C SER A 98 2.22 -13.88 -6.34
N TYR A 99 1.33 -14.64 -6.98
CA TYR A 99 -0.07 -14.81 -6.59
C TYR A 99 -0.39 -16.30 -6.63
N ASP A 100 -0.79 -16.88 -5.51
CA ASP A 100 -1.33 -18.22 -5.41
C ASP A 100 -2.84 -18.11 -5.23
N VAL A 101 -3.61 -18.60 -6.21
CA VAL A 101 -5.06 -18.38 -6.25
C VAL A 101 -5.82 -19.70 -6.32
N THR A 102 -6.75 -19.87 -5.39
CA THR A 102 -7.71 -20.98 -5.36
C THR A 102 -9.11 -20.43 -5.64
N CYS A 103 -9.73 -20.88 -6.73
CA CYS A 103 -11.03 -20.40 -7.17
C CYS A 103 -12.11 -21.44 -6.93
N MET A 104 -13.27 -21.01 -6.43
CA MET A 104 -14.45 -21.84 -6.22
C MET A 104 -15.61 -21.35 -7.08
N ASN A 105 -16.46 -22.27 -7.54
CA ASN A 105 -17.75 -21.93 -8.15
C ASN A 105 -18.84 -21.71 -7.08
N ALA A 106 -20.05 -21.36 -7.51
CA ALA A 106 -21.18 -21.14 -6.60
C ALA A 106 -21.65 -22.42 -5.86
N ASP A 107 -21.29 -23.60 -6.36
CA ASP A 107 -21.56 -24.90 -5.71
C ASP A 107 -20.51 -25.26 -4.65
N GLY A 108 -19.41 -24.50 -4.56
CA GLY A 108 -18.29 -24.73 -3.64
C GLY A 108 -17.22 -25.69 -4.16
N ASP A 109 -17.26 -26.06 -5.45
CA ASP A 109 -16.22 -26.88 -6.07
C ASP A 109 -15.01 -26.02 -6.47
N GLU A 110 -13.81 -26.55 -6.25
CA GLU A 110 -12.59 -25.95 -6.76
C GLU A 110 -12.55 -26.06 -8.28
N ILE A 111 -12.39 -24.91 -8.95
CA ILE A 111 -12.37 -24.80 -10.39
C ILE A 111 -11.11 -24.05 -10.86
N THR A 112 -10.80 -24.19 -12.15
CA THR A 112 -9.88 -23.24 -12.78
C THR A 112 -10.50 -21.84 -12.75
N CYS A 113 -9.74 -20.85 -12.27
CA CYS A 113 -10.17 -19.46 -12.23
C CYS A 113 -10.67 -18.96 -13.59
N GLY A 114 -11.79 -18.23 -13.59
CA GLY A 114 -12.46 -17.84 -14.83
C GLY A 114 -13.79 -17.13 -14.64
N ALA A 115 -14.64 -17.21 -15.67
CA ALA A 115 -15.93 -16.54 -15.68
C ALA A 115 -16.90 -17.09 -14.60
N ASP A 116 -16.79 -18.38 -14.29
CA ASP A 116 -17.67 -19.11 -13.36
C ASP A 116 -17.18 -19.06 -11.90
N THR A 117 -16.09 -18.35 -11.62
CA THR A 117 -15.57 -18.17 -10.26
C THR A 117 -16.52 -17.28 -9.45
N ASP A 118 -17.03 -17.80 -8.35
CA ASP A 118 -17.90 -17.11 -7.39
C ASP A 118 -17.11 -16.53 -6.21
N SER A 119 -16.15 -17.30 -5.71
CA SER A 119 -15.21 -16.87 -4.68
C SER A 119 -13.79 -17.32 -4.98
N ALA A 120 -12.81 -16.65 -4.38
CA ALA A 120 -11.41 -17.01 -4.50
C ALA A 120 -10.63 -16.68 -3.22
N ARG A 121 -9.68 -17.54 -2.86
CA ARG A 121 -8.63 -17.20 -1.91
C ARG A 121 -7.37 -16.83 -2.68
N VAL A 122 -6.74 -15.73 -2.28
CA VAL A 122 -5.56 -15.17 -2.93
C VAL A 122 -4.49 -14.94 -1.88
N VAL A 123 -3.38 -15.69 -1.99
CA VAL A 123 -2.14 -15.39 -1.27
C VAL A 123 -1.23 -14.66 -2.23
N ALA A 124 -0.92 -13.41 -1.94
CA ALA A 124 -0.13 -12.56 -2.81
C ALA A 124 1.14 -12.11 -2.09
N SER A 125 2.22 -11.97 -2.83
CA SER A 125 3.44 -11.36 -2.35
C SER A 125 4.16 -10.61 -3.45
N TRP A 126 4.85 -9.54 -3.08
CA TRP A 126 5.88 -8.98 -3.92
C TRP A 126 7.06 -8.49 -3.11
N SER A 127 8.23 -8.59 -3.71
CA SER A 127 9.45 -8.07 -3.11
C SER A 127 10.43 -7.62 -4.16
N GLY A 128 11.33 -6.73 -3.76
CA GLY A 128 12.42 -6.31 -4.62
C GLY A 128 13.29 -5.28 -3.95
N SER A 129 14.46 -5.09 -4.54
CA SER A 129 15.44 -4.09 -4.12
C SER A 129 15.73 -3.16 -5.29
N TRP A 130 16.06 -1.92 -4.95
CA TRP A 130 16.58 -0.91 -5.86
C TRP A 130 17.91 -0.44 -5.30
N ASP A 131 19.00 -0.76 -6.00
CA ASP A 131 20.35 -0.30 -5.63
C ASP A 131 20.73 0.89 -6.53
N GLY A 132 20.84 2.06 -5.93
CA GLY A 132 21.10 3.32 -6.63
C GLY A 132 22.48 3.89 -6.32
N THR A 133 22.81 5.01 -6.96
CA THR A 133 24.04 5.76 -6.61
C THR A 133 23.87 6.57 -5.32
N TRP A 134 22.64 6.93 -4.99
CA TRP A 134 22.31 7.84 -3.88
C TRP A 134 21.02 7.44 -3.17
N LEU A 135 20.36 6.36 -3.60
CA LEU A 135 19.12 5.86 -3.01
C LEU A 135 19.13 4.35 -3.14
N ASP A 136 19.13 3.67 -2.01
CA ASP A 136 18.87 2.24 -1.91
C ASP A 136 17.48 2.05 -1.28
N ALA A 137 16.72 1.08 -1.76
CA ALA A 137 15.40 0.80 -1.22
C ALA A 137 15.04 -0.68 -1.35
N ASP A 138 14.37 -1.22 -0.34
CA ASP A 138 13.92 -2.60 -0.28
C ASP A 138 12.44 -2.64 0.09
N THR A 139 11.73 -3.61 -0.46
CA THR A 139 10.35 -3.86 -0.08
C THR A 139 10.04 -5.35 -0.04
N ALA A 140 9.24 -5.74 0.93
CA ALA A 140 8.55 -7.02 0.99
C ALA A 140 7.09 -6.73 1.39
N TRP A 141 6.15 -7.23 0.60
CA TRP A 141 4.74 -7.12 0.87
C TRP A 141 4.10 -8.49 0.72
N GLU A 142 3.16 -8.80 1.60
CA GLU A 142 2.43 -10.07 1.62
C GLU A 142 0.96 -9.81 1.93
N ALA A 143 0.08 -10.66 1.41
CA ALA A 143 -1.35 -10.65 1.73
C ALA A 143 -1.98 -12.03 1.64
N ASP A 144 -3.06 -12.21 2.39
CA ASP A 144 -3.97 -13.35 2.33
C ASP A 144 -5.40 -12.80 2.33
N TRP A 145 -6.08 -12.96 1.20
CA TRP A 145 -7.40 -12.39 0.95
C TRP A 145 -8.41 -13.45 0.53
N GLU A 146 -9.65 -13.27 0.96
CA GLU A 146 -10.83 -13.96 0.48
C GLU A 146 -11.71 -12.98 -0.30
N LEU A 147 -11.99 -13.33 -1.55
CA LEU A 147 -12.85 -12.57 -2.45
C LEU A 147 -14.15 -13.34 -2.66
N THR A 148 -15.29 -12.66 -2.60
CA THR A 148 -16.62 -13.27 -2.82
C THR A 148 -17.51 -12.40 -3.71
N GLY A 149 -18.54 -13.00 -4.29
CA GLY A 149 -19.47 -12.31 -5.19
C GLY A 149 -18.83 -11.95 -6.53
N LEU A 150 -17.80 -12.69 -6.95
CA LEU A 150 -16.98 -12.36 -8.10
C LEU A 150 -17.74 -12.33 -9.43
N GLN A 151 -18.91 -12.99 -9.52
CA GLN A 151 -19.78 -12.96 -10.72
C GLN A 151 -20.67 -11.71 -10.82
N GLY A 152 -20.81 -10.93 -9.73
CA GLY A 152 -21.69 -9.76 -9.66
C GLY A 152 -21.06 -8.45 -10.15
N ASP A 153 -21.84 -7.37 -10.05
CA ASP A 153 -21.37 -6.00 -10.31
C ASP A 153 -20.51 -5.45 -9.16
N THR A 154 -20.62 -6.07 -7.98
CA THR A 154 -19.82 -5.80 -6.80
C THR A 154 -19.22 -7.09 -6.27
N TRP A 155 -18.06 -7.00 -5.66
CA TRP A 155 -17.40 -8.11 -4.96
C TRP A 155 -16.89 -7.63 -3.59
N VAL A 156 -16.73 -8.56 -2.67
CA VAL A 156 -16.32 -8.28 -1.29
C VAL A 156 -14.95 -8.90 -1.04
N LEU A 157 -14.09 -8.18 -0.36
CA LEU A 157 -12.77 -8.61 0.09
C LEU A 157 -12.73 -8.66 1.61
N ASN A 158 -12.23 -9.77 2.14
CA ASN A 158 -11.87 -9.95 3.54
C ASN A 158 -10.42 -10.43 3.62
N GLY A 159 -9.68 -10.03 4.65
CA GLY A 159 -8.34 -10.57 4.89
C GLY A 159 -7.34 -9.52 5.34
N SER A 160 -6.05 -9.81 5.17
CA SER A 160 -4.99 -8.95 5.70
C SER A 160 -3.82 -8.83 4.75
N SER A 161 -3.07 -7.74 4.89
CA SER A 161 -1.79 -7.52 4.23
C SER A 161 -0.74 -6.98 5.20
N SER A 162 0.52 -7.10 4.85
CA SER A 162 1.64 -6.48 5.56
C SER A 162 2.71 -6.02 4.59
N VAL A 163 3.44 -4.99 4.96
CA VAL A 163 4.58 -4.47 4.24
C VAL A 163 5.72 -4.16 5.19
N ASP A 164 6.92 -4.56 4.77
CA ASP A 164 8.18 -4.06 5.25
C ASP A 164 8.82 -3.27 4.10
N TRP A 165 9.16 -2.02 4.36
CA TRP A 165 9.86 -1.17 3.41
C TRP A 165 11.01 -0.45 4.11
N SER A 166 12.16 -0.39 3.46
CA SER A 166 13.28 0.43 3.93
C SER A 166 13.87 1.21 2.78
N ALA A 167 14.43 2.37 3.09
CA ALA A 167 15.23 3.14 2.16
C ALA A 167 16.38 3.85 2.85
N SER A 168 17.47 4.02 2.11
CA SER A 168 18.64 4.77 2.51
C SER A 168 18.99 5.77 1.42
N TRP A 169 19.27 7.02 1.80
CA TRP A 169 19.58 8.10 0.88
C TRP A 169 20.85 8.83 1.27
N ASP A 170 21.79 8.89 0.34
CA ASP A 170 23.04 9.64 0.48
C ASP A 170 23.02 10.89 -0.38
N ASN A 171 23.15 12.07 0.25
CA ASN A 171 23.25 13.32 -0.48
C ASN A 171 24.69 13.55 -0.98
N PRO A 172 24.94 13.51 -2.30
CA PRO A 172 26.29 13.65 -2.83
C PRO A 172 26.87 15.06 -2.68
N HIS A 173 26.06 16.07 -2.33
CA HIS A 173 26.50 17.47 -2.28
C HIS A 173 26.96 17.91 -0.89
N ASN A 174 26.33 17.39 0.16
CA ASN A 174 26.61 17.82 1.54
C ASN A 174 26.93 16.65 2.48
N GLY A 175 26.95 15.41 1.98
CA GLY A 175 27.24 14.21 2.77
C GLY A 175 26.19 13.89 3.82
N ALA A 176 24.99 14.50 3.74
CA ALA A 176 23.88 14.12 4.60
C ALA A 176 23.37 12.73 4.21
N HIS A 177 23.05 11.93 5.22
CA HIS A 177 22.54 10.57 5.07
C HIS A 177 21.16 10.48 5.72
N ARG A 178 20.27 9.67 5.16
CA ARG A 178 18.94 9.43 5.73
C ARG A 178 18.54 7.98 5.56
N GLU A 179 17.97 7.40 6.60
CA GLU A 179 17.36 6.08 6.57
C GLU A 179 15.90 6.18 6.96
N TRP A 180 15.08 5.34 6.33
CA TRP A 180 13.68 5.13 6.68
C TRP A 180 13.40 3.63 6.75
N SER A 181 12.58 3.24 7.71
CA SER A 181 11.99 1.91 7.81
C SER A 181 10.50 2.08 8.09
N VAL A 182 9.67 1.40 7.32
CA VAL A 182 8.22 1.41 7.44
C VAL A 182 7.74 -0.02 7.55
N GLN A 183 7.03 -0.30 8.63
CA GLN A 183 6.27 -1.52 8.81
C GLN A 183 4.80 -1.12 8.81
N ALA A 184 3.99 -1.72 7.96
CA ALA A 184 2.56 -1.54 8.04
C ALA A 184 1.82 -2.86 7.90
N SER A 185 0.67 -2.95 8.55
CA SER A 185 -0.29 -4.03 8.36
C SER A 185 -1.66 -3.45 8.09
N ALA A 186 -2.46 -4.18 7.32
CA ALA A 186 -3.83 -3.84 7.03
C ALA A 186 -4.74 -5.04 7.30
N ALA A 187 -5.95 -4.78 7.78
CA ALA A 187 -7.03 -5.73 7.88
C ALA A 187 -8.26 -5.14 7.18
N ALA A 188 -8.77 -5.85 6.18
CA ALA A 188 -9.98 -5.48 5.46
C ALA A 188 -11.15 -6.33 5.98
N ASP A 189 -12.24 -5.66 6.35
CA ASP A 189 -13.48 -6.26 6.84
C ASP A 189 -14.64 -5.82 5.94
N ASP A 190 -15.18 -6.80 5.20
CA ASP A 190 -16.23 -6.65 4.20
C ASP A 190 -16.02 -5.49 3.20
N LEU A 191 -14.78 -5.30 2.77
CA LEU A 191 -14.40 -4.24 1.84
C LEU A 191 -15.06 -4.50 0.48
N THR A 192 -16.09 -3.72 0.16
CA THR A 192 -16.92 -3.91 -1.02
C THR A 192 -16.40 -3.06 -2.17
N PHE A 193 -16.17 -3.67 -3.31
CA PHE A 193 -15.70 -3.00 -4.53
C PHE A 193 -16.78 -3.03 -5.61
N ALA A 194 -16.90 -1.92 -6.35
CA ALA A 194 -17.63 -1.91 -7.61
C ALA A 194 -16.71 -2.40 -8.74
N ALA A 195 -17.08 -3.50 -9.41
CA ALA A 195 -16.25 -4.18 -10.41
C ALA A 195 -15.85 -3.25 -11.57
N SER A 196 -16.74 -2.35 -11.99
CA SER A 196 -16.48 -1.38 -13.06
C SER A 196 -15.66 -0.17 -12.63
N ALA A 197 -15.71 0.21 -11.35
CA ALA A 197 -15.11 1.45 -10.85
C ALA A 197 -13.70 1.27 -10.29
N ARG A 198 -13.28 0.02 -10.01
CA ARG A 198 -11.95 -0.32 -9.46
C ARG A 198 -11.63 0.42 -8.16
N ARG A 199 -12.64 0.63 -7.32
CA ARG A 199 -12.50 1.31 -6.03
C ARG A 199 -13.45 0.72 -5.00
N PRO A 200 -13.13 0.86 -3.71
CA PRO A 200 -14.06 0.55 -2.65
C PRO A 200 -15.29 1.47 -2.69
N VAL A 201 -16.44 0.91 -2.37
CA VAL A 201 -17.74 1.59 -2.27
C VAL A 201 -18.44 1.30 -0.93
N GLY A 202 -17.86 0.43 -0.11
CA GLY A 202 -18.38 0.08 1.22
C GLY A 202 -17.39 -0.77 2.01
N GLY A 203 -17.70 -1.03 3.27
CA GLY A 203 -16.86 -1.81 4.19
C GLY A 203 -15.82 -0.96 4.92
N THR A 204 -14.92 -1.64 5.63
CA THR A 204 -13.89 -1.01 6.47
C THR A 204 -12.52 -1.61 6.23
N ALA A 205 -11.48 -0.81 6.46
CA ALA A 205 -10.10 -1.27 6.53
C ALA A 205 -9.39 -0.59 7.69
N SER A 206 -8.69 -1.37 8.51
CA SER A 206 -7.85 -0.87 9.61
C SER A 206 -6.39 -1.06 9.25
N TYR A 207 -5.59 -0.03 9.49
CA TYR A 207 -4.17 -0.01 9.20
C TYR A 207 -3.39 0.28 10.49
N TYR A 208 -2.28 -0.43 10.68
CA TYR A 208 -1.26 -0.08 11.66
C TYR A 208 0.00 0.33 10.90
N LEU A 209 0.56 1.49 11.22
CA LEU A 209 1.79 2.00 10.62
C LEU A 209 2.81 2.26 11.71
N GLN A 210 4.03 1.76 11.50
CA GLN A 210 5.21 2.10 12.28
C GLN A 210 6.29 2.62 11.32
N ILE A 211 6.75 3.83 11.58
CA ILE A 211 7.73 4.54 10.75
C ILE A 211 8.91 4.91 11.63
N ASP A 212 10.07 4.35 11.33
CA ASP A 212 11.36 4.70 11.92
C ASP A 212 12.18 5.51 10.91
N ARG A 213 12.86 6.55 11.41
CA ARG A 213 13.70 7.42 10.57
C ARG A 213 14.97 7.84 11.29
N VAL A 214 16.06 7.85 10.56
CA VAL A 214 17.37 8.35 11.01
C VAL A 214 17.87 9.37 9.98
N GLY A 215 18.44 10.47 10.44
CA GLY A 215 19.02 11.50 9.60
C GLY A 215 20.34 11.98 10.16
N GLU A 216 21.39 11.88 9.37
CA GLU A 216 22.73 12.35 9.70
C GLU A 216 23.10 13.55 8.83
N GLY A 217 23.72 14.56 9.43
CA GLY A 217 24.23 15.70 8.68
C GLY A 217 25.30 16.48 9.44
N PRO A 218 25.73 17.64 8.91
CA PRO A 218 26.80 18.45 9.50
C PRO A 218 26.52 18.91 10.95
N ASN A 219 25.25 18.92 11.36
CA ASN A 219 24.81 19.35 12.69
C ASN A 219 24.58 18.18 13.66
N GLY A 220 24.90 16.95 13.26
CA GLY A 220 24.71 15.73 14.06
C GLY A 220 23.66 14.78 13.48
N GLU A 221 23.34 13.76 14.28
CA GLU A 221 22.34 12.73 14.01
C GLU A 221 21.02 13.08 14.70
N ALA A 222 19.90 12.81 14.03
CA ALA A 222 18.55 12.90 14.56
C ALA A 222 17.78 11.62 14.21
N GLN A 223 17.01 11.12 15.17
CA GLN A 223 16.17 9.95 15.00
C GLN A 223 14.71 10.29 15.34
N GLY A 224 13.77 9.57 14.73
CA GLY A 224 12.35 9.68 15.04
C GLY A 224 11.63 8.37 14.82
N ASN A 225 10.57 8.16 15.58
CA ASN A 225 9.64 7.05 15.42
C ASN A 225 8.22 7.61 15.44
N LEU A 226 7.34 7.03 14.63
CA LEU A 226 5.92 7.36 14.54
C LEU A 226 5.13 6.07 14.43
N THR A 227 4.17 5.88 15.32
CA THR A 227 3.17 4.80 15.25
C THR A 227 1.80 5.42 15.10
N VAL A 228 1.00 4.93 14.15
CA VAL A 228 -0.37 5.39 13.91
C VAL A 228 -1.30 4.22 13.61
N ASP A 229 -2.44 4.19 14.30
CA ASP A 229 -3.61 3.39 13.93
C ASP A 229 -4.51 4.20 13.01
N ALA A 230 -4.95 3.62 11.89
CA ALA A 230 -5.75 4.30 10.88
C ALA A 230 -6.96 3.44 10.49
N ASP A 231 -8.16 3.90 10.83
CA ASP A 231 -9.41 3.24 10.46
C ASP A 231 -10.09 3.97 9.29
N VAL A 232 -10.34 3.25 8.21
CA VAL A 232 -11.01 3.76 7.02
C VAL A 232 -12.39 3.12 6.89
N THR A 233 -13.43 3.94 6.79
CA THR A 233 -14.80 3.50 6.49
C THR A 233 -15.22 4.02 5.12
N PHE A 234 -15.54 3.11 4.21
CA PHE A 234 -15.90 3.43 2.83
C PHE A 234 -17.41 3.56 2.63
N SER A 235 -17.79 4.40 1.67
CA SER A 235 -19.16 4.62 1.22
C SER A 235 -19.19 4.94 -0.27
N ASP A 236 -20.37 4.92 -0.88
CA ASP A 236 -20.55 5.33 -2.29
C ASP A 236 -20.07 6.76 -2.57
N SER A 237 -20.12 7.64 -1.56
CA SER A 237 -19.78 9.06 -1.68
C SER A 237 -18.32 9.41 -1.38
N GLY A 238 -17.53 8.49 -0.85
CA GLY A 238 -16.19 8.76 -0.32
C GLY A 238 -15.86 7.86 0.87
N ALA A 239 -14.86 8.24 1.65
CA ALA A 239 -14.52 7.52 2.89
C ALA A 239 -14.23 8.51 4.02
N THR A 240 -14.35 8.00 5.26
CA THR A 240 -13.84 8.67 6.46
C THR A 240 -12.61 7.92 6.94
N LEU A 241 -11.57 8.65 7.31
CA LEU A 241 -10.34 8.14 7.88
C LEU A 241 -10.20 8.70 9.30
N VAL A 242 -9.99 7.82 10.28
CA VAL A 242 -9.78 8.18 11.68
C VAL A 242 -8.38 7.73 12.08
N LEU A 243 -7.50 8.66 12.48
CA LEU A 243 -6.17 8.34 13.00
C LEU A 243 -6.16 8.37 14.53
N ASP A 244 -5.59 7.35 15.14
CA ASP A 244 -5.48 7.12 16.59
C ASP A 244 -6.81 7.37 17.34
N GLY A 245 -7.93 7.03 16.71
CA GLY A 245 -9.28 7.21 17.24
C GLY A 245 -9.73 8.65 17.50
N SER A 246 -8.96 9.67 17.07
CA SER A 246 -9.22 11.07 17.45
C SER A 246 -9.01 12.12 16.36
N ARG A 247 -8.38 11.76 15.24
CA ARG A 247 -8.14 12.66 14.11
C ARG A 247 -8.99 12.24 12.92
N ASP A 248 -10.04 13.00 12.66
CA ASP A 248 -10.98 12.70 11.58
C ASP A 248 -10.61 13.43 10.28
N TYR A 249 -10.59 12.66 9.18
CA TYR A 249 -10.37 13.14 7.83
C TYR A 249 -11.49 12.64 6.90
N SER A 250 -11.95 13.48 5.98
CA SER A 250 -12.65 12.99 4.80
C SER A 250 -11.66 12.63 3.71
N LEU A 251 -11.93 11.52 3.02
CA LEU A 251 -11.10 10.96 1.97
C LEU A 251 -11.90 10.86 0.67
N ASN A 252 -11.35 11.43 -0.40
CA ASN A 252 -11.91 11.28 -1.74
C ASN A 252 -11.36 9.99 -2.38
N VAL A 253 -12.18 8.95 -2.44
CA VAL A 253 -11.81 7.62 -3.00
C VAL A 253 -11.52 7.61 -4.50
N THR A 254 -11.63 8.75 -5.18
CA THR A 254 -11.27 8.90 -6.60
C THR A 254 -9.93 9.59 -6.79
N THR A 255 -9.57 10.51 -5.88
CA THR A 255 -8.34 11.31 -6.01
C THR A 255 -7.29 10.99 -4.97
N GLY A 256 -7.66 10.36 -3.86
CA GLY A 256 -6.82 10.17 -2.68
C GLY A 256 -6.66 11.41 -1.81
N ASP A 257 -7.28 12.52 -2.19
CA ASP A 257 -7.20 13.75 -1.40
C ASP A 257 -7.87 13.56 -0.05
N THR A 258 -7.20 14.07 0.99
CA THR A 258 -7.70 14.09 2.36
C THR A 258 -7.90 15.52 2.86
N SER A 259 -8.85 15.70 3.76
CA SER A 259 -9.04 16.97 4.47
C SER A 259 -9.52 16.71 5.89
N ALA A 260 -8.86 17.32 6.87
CA ALA A 260 -9.25 17.27 8.27
C ALA A 260 -10.68 17.84 8.47
N GLN A 261 -11.44 17.25 9.40
CA GLN A 261 -12.83 17.62 9.72
C GLN A 261 -12.95 18.47 10.99
#